data_AF-A0A4R4L1M4-F1
#
_entry.id   AF-A0A4R4L1M4-F1
#
_cell.length_a   1.000
_cell.length_b   1.000
_cell.length_c   1.000
_cell.angle_alpha   90.00
_cell.angle_beta   90.00
_cell.angle_gamma   90.00
#
_symmetry.space_group_name_H-M   'P 1'
#
loop_
_entity.id
_entity.type
_entity.pdbx_description
1 polymer ?
#
loop_
_entity_poly.entity_id
_entity_poly.type
_entity_poly.pdbx_seq_one_letter_code
_entity_poly.pdbx_strand_id
1 'polypeptide(L)' 'AWGWDPKETWAFISWVVYAGYLHARATPSVKRNVATWIAVLGFLTMLMNLFGVNFFFTGLHSYAGVE' A
#
# COMPACT_ATOMS: atom_id res chain seq x y z
N ALA A 1 18.83 -4.50 -15.45
CA ALA A 1 17.41 -4.37 -15.86
C ALA A 1 16.72 -3.50 -14.83
N TRP A 2 15.79 -2.63 -15.23
CA TRP A 2 15.00 -1.83 -14.29
C TRP A 2 14.09 -2.77 -13.47
N GLY A 3 14.03 -2.55 -12.17
CA GLY A 3 13.27 -3.36 -11.21
C GLY A 3 12.69 -2.45 -10.12
N TRP A 4 11.61 -2.90 -9.51
CA TRP A 4 10.90 -2.14 -8.48
C TRP A 4 11.49 -2.43 -7.11
N ASP A 5 11.75 -1.38 -6.32
CA ASP A 5 12.08 -1.52 -4.91
C ASP A 5 10.85 -2.01 -4.12
N PRO A 6 11.03 -2.77 -3.02
CA PRO A 6 9.94 -3.16 -2.14
C PRO A 6 9.05 -2.00 -1.70
N LYS A 7 9.61 -0.81 -1.41
CA LYS A 7 8.80 0.37 -1.04
C LYS A 7 7.95 0.88 -2.19
N GLU A 8 8.50 0.92 -3.41
CA GLU A 8 7.74 1.34 -4.60
C GLU A 8 6.59 0.37 -4.89
N THR A 9 6.85 -0.93 -4.75
CA THR A 9 5.84 -1.97 -4.94
C THR A 9 4.70 -1.84 -3.93
N TRP A 10 5.02 -1.72 -2.64
CA TRP A 10 4.00 -1.59 -1.59
C TRP A 10 3.27 -0.24 -1.62
N ALA A 11 3.91 0.82 -2.12
CA ALA A 11 3.27 2.11 -2.35
C ALA A 11 2.23 1.98 -3.47
N PHE A 12 2.56 1.29 -4.57
CA PHE A 12 1.61 1.01 -5.64
C PHE A 12 0.42 0.16 -5.17
N ILE A 13 0.67 -0.92 -4.41
CA ILE A 13 -0.39 -1.73 -3.80
C ILE A 13 -1.33 -0.86 -2.94
N SER A 14 -0.76 0.02 -2.12
CA SER A 14 -1.55 0.92 -1.27
C SER A 14 -2.43 1.87 -2.09
N TRP A 15 -1.92 2.40 -3.20
CA TRP A 15 -2.71 3.22 -4.12
C TRP A 15 -3.86 2.46 -4.76
N VAL A 16 -3.65 1.20 -5.16
CA VAL A 16 -4.71 0.36 -5.73
C VAL A 16 -5.81 0.09 -4.69
N VAL A 17 -5.45 -0.23 -3.45
CA VAL A 17 -6.43 -0.43 -2.37
C VAL A 17 -7.20 0.86 -2.07
N TYR A 18 -6.50 2.01 -2.06
CA TYR A 18 -7.14 3.31 -1.86
C TYR A 18 -8.11 3.67 -2.99
N ALA A 19 -7.73 3.41 -4.26
CA ALA A 19 -8.63 3.56 -5.40
C ALA A 19 -9.86 2.65 -5.26
N GLY A 20 -9.68 1.40 -4.82
CA GLY A 20 -10.77 0.49 -4.51
C GLY A 20 -11.70 1.00 -3.41
N TYR A 21 -11.15 1.63 -2.36
CA TYR A 21 -11.93 2.27 -1.30
C TYR A 21 -12.76 3.44 -1.85
N LEU A 22 -12.14 4.33 -2.63
CA LEU A 22 -12.84 5.45 -3.25
C LEU A 22 -13.93 4.98 -4.20
N HIS A 23 -13.66 3.95 -5.00
CA HIS A 23 -14.64 3.34 -5.89
C HIS A 23 -15.82 2.76 -5.10
N ALA A 24 -15.56 2.01 -4.04
CA ALA A 24 -16.60 1.48 -3.15
C ALA A 24 -17.44 2.58 -2.48
N ARG A 25 -16.86 3.75 -2.20
CA ARG A 25 -17.57 4.90 -1.63
C ARG A 25 -18.37 5.68 -2.67
N ALA A 26 -17.91 5.71 -3.92
CA ALA A 26 -18.58 6.39 -5.02
C ALA A 26 -19.72 5.57 -5.64
N THR A 27 -19.69 4.24 -5.50
CA THR A 27 -20.69 3.33 -6.05
C THR A 27 -21.89 3.15 -5.11
N PRO A 28 -23.11 3.62 -5.46
CA PRO A 28 -24.27 3.60 -4.56
C PRO A 28 -24.75 2.20 -4.17
N SER A 29 -24.50 1.19 -5.00
CA SER A 29 -24.89 -0.20 -4.75
C SER A 29 -23.95 -0.94 -3.79
N VAL A 30 -22.78 -0.36 -3.47
CA VAL A 30 -21.81 -0.99 -2.57
C VAL A 30 -22.23 -0.74 -1.13
N LYS A 31 -22.37 -1.84 -0.37
CA LYS A 31 -22.68 -1.76 1.05
C LYS A 31 -21.55 -1.08 1.82
N ARG A 32 -21.90 -0.22 2.77
CA ARG A 32 -20.93 0.55 3.58
C ARG A 32 -19.90 -0.32 4.32
N ASN A 33 -20.30 -1.52 4.76
CA ASN A 33 -19.40 -2.46 5.43
C ASN A 33 -18.24 -2.91 4.52
N VAL A 34 -18.47 -3.03 3.20
CA VAL A 34 -17.42 -3.37 2.24
C VAL A 34 -16.37 -2.26 2.21
N ALA A 35 -16.79 -0.99 2.13
CA ALA A 35 -15.87 0.13 2.20
C ALA A 35 -15.09 0.17 3.53
N THR A 36 -15.72 -0.17 4.66
CA THR A 36 -15.04 -0.29 5.96
C THR A 36 -13.94 -1.34 5.92
N TRP A 37 -14.19 -2.53 5.38
CA TRP A 37 -13.17 -3.57 5.27
C TRP A 37 -12.04 -3.20 4.30
N ILE A 38 -12.35 -2.51 3.19
CA ILE A 38 -11.31 -2.00 2.28
C ILE A 38 -10.45 -0.94 2.98
N ALA A 39 -11.05 -0.08 3.82
CA ALA A 39 -10.28 0.89 4.61
C ALA A 39 -9.33 0.21 5.61
N VAL A 40 -9.77 -0.88 6.28
CA VAL A 40 -8.91 -1.69 7.15
C VAL A 40 -7.76 -2.32 6.34
N LEU A 41 -8.05 -2.86 5.15
CA LEU A 41 -7.02 -3.39 4.27
C LEU A 41 -6.01 -2.30 3.87
N GLY A 42 -6.48 -1.10 3.51
CA GLY A 42 -5.62 0.03 3.15
C GLY A 42 -4.74 0.50 4.32
N PHE A 43 -5.23 0.39 5.55
CA PHE A 43 -4.40 0.64 6.73
C PHE A 43 -3.31 -0.42 6.88
N LEU A 44 -3.61 -1.70 6.67
CA LEU A 44 -2.61 -2.78 6.72
C LEU A 44 -1.55 -2.61 5.64
N THR A 45 -1.91 -2.21 4.42
CA THR A 45 -0.91 -1.95 3.36
C THR A 45 -0.02 -0.76 3.70
N MET A 46 -0.56 0.28 4.36
CA MET A 46 0.25 1.39 4.86
C MET A 46 1.23 0.96 5.95
N LEU A 47 0.79 0.14 6.92
CA LEU A 47 1.68 -0.42 7.93
C LEU A 47 2.77 -1.29 7.30
N MET A 48 2.42 -2.06 6.27
CA MET A 48 3.39 -2.86 5.54
C MET A 48 4.41 -1.97 4.82
N ASN A 49 3.99 -0.89 4.15
CA ASN A 49 4.92 0.02 3.47
C ASN A 49 5.84 0.77 4.46
N LEU A 50 5.28 1.26 5.57
CA LEU A 50 6.00 2.09 6.54
C LEU A 50 6.90 1.27 7.46
N PHE A 51 6.44 0.11 7.92
CA PHE A 51 7.16 -0.72 8.89
C PHE A 51 7.61 -2.03 8.26
N GLY A 52 6.67 -2.78 7.68
CA GLY A 52 6.93 -4.14 7.20
C GLY A 52 8.05 -4.22 6.16
N VAL A 53 8.11 -3.28 5.21
CA VAL A 53 9.17 -3.25 4.22
C VAL A 53 10.54 -3.13 4.88
N ASN A 54 10.69 -2.28 5.90
CA ASN A 54 11.97 -2.12 6.59
C ASN A 54 12.36 -3.34 7.45
N PHE A 55 11.39 -4.15 7.93
CA PHE A 55 11.66 -5.34 8.74
C PHE A 55 11.88 -6.61 7.92
N PHE A 56 11.17 -6.75 6.79
CA PHE A 56 11.14 -8.00 6.03
C PHE A 56 11.91 -7.93 4.70
N PHE A 57 12.29 -6.73 4.24
CA PHE A 57 12.93 -6.54 2.94
C PHE A 57 14.12 -5.58 3.03
N THR A 58 15.21 -5.91 2.34
CA THR A 58 16.33 -5.00 2.10
C THR A 58 16.09 -4.22 0.80
N GLY A 59 16.19 -2.89 0.86
CA GLY A 59 15.96 -2.02 -0.29
C GLY A 59 17.07 -2.13 -1.34
N LEU A 60 16.71 -1.98 -2.61
CA LEU A 60 17.64 -1.95 -3.75
C LEU A 60 18.33 -0.58 -3.89
N HIS A 61 17.75 0.48 -3.30
CA HIS A 61 18.32 1.82 -3.29
C HIS A 61 18.55 2.31 -1.85
N SER A 62 19.80 2.66 -1.54
CA SER A 62 20.13 3.32 -0.28
C SER A 62 19.62 4.75 -0.31
N TYR A 63 18.52 5.05 0.38
CA TYR A 63 18.02 6.42 0.56
C TYR A 63 18.70 7.15 1.73
N ALA A 64 19.60 6.48 2.44
CA ALA A 64 20.52 7.07 3.39
C ALA A 64 21.93 6.89 2.83
N GLY A 65 22.62 7.97 2.51
CA GLY A 65 24.03 7.95 2.12
C GLY A 65 24.94 7.51 3.27
N VAL A 66 24.84 6.23 3.63
CA VAL A 66 25.79 5.48 4.45
C VAL A 66 25.93 4.12 3.78
N GLU A 67 26.55 4.14 2.60
CA GLU A 67 27.92 3.66 2.36
C GLU A 67 28.58 4.57 1.31
#